data_AF-A0A8B7N8C2-F1
#
_entry.id   AF-A0A8B7N8C2-F1
#
_cell.length_a   1.000
_cell.length_b   1.000
_cell.length_c   1.000
_cell.angle_alpha   90.00
_cell.angle_beta   90.00
_cell.angle_gamma   90.00
#
_symmetry.space_group_name_H-M   'P 1'
#
loop_
_entity.id
_entity.type
_entity.pdbx_description
1 polymer ?
#
loop_
_entity_poly.entity_id
_entity_poly.type
_entity_poly.pdbx_seq_one_letter_code
_entity_poly.pdbx_strand_id
1 'polypeptide(L)'
;MEGEPAGKTCYIPEDQPGPASKKLRAADDGPDGNEPAATAGQKHAVYFCTLTKADVKKNMNSFCKLQVTMAETKYKVHRQSGRVGDKNLLCKEWGVFPGENEARKLFEVLLFEETGYIWKDREKSDPIDGKYAWLEMAQGGDVADGSSSSLKPDLHINDLNFDPRQMPLGRLSRRQIQKGLDALDALAAAIRNKANEVEKNKKMSLFYTLYPCNVGGKKNKLPKLLIDDITELKKAIKSLL
;
A
#
# COMPACT_ATOMS: atom_id res chain seq x y z
N MET A 1 -18.96 0.78 37.17
CA MET A 1 -18.91 1.83 36.15
C MET A 1 -17.45 2.22 36.00
N GLU A 2 -16.75 1.61 35.06
CA GLU A 2 -15.34 1.91 34.78
C GLU A 2 -15.27 2.70 33.47
N GLY A 3 -14.56 3.83 33.54
CA GLY A 3 -14.52 4.86 32.49
C GLY A 3 -13.54 4.55 31.35
N GLU A 4 -13.89 5.07 30.17
CA GLU A 4 -13.06 5.08 28.95
C GLU A 4 -11.81 5.96 29.11
N PRO A 5 -10.65 5.57 28.54
CA PRO A 5 -9.51 6.46 28.46
C PRO A 5 -9.59 7.38 27.23
N ALA A 6 -9.38 8.67 27.50
CA ALA A 6 -9.36 9.79 26.57
C ALA A 6 -8.42 9.58 25.37
N GLY A 7 -8.94 9.84 24.17
CA GLY A 7 -8.16 9.95 22.95
C GLY A 7 -7.16 11.10 23.03
N LYS A 8 -5.88 10.82 22.78
CA LYS A 8 -4.83 11.82 22.67
C LYS A 8 -5.12 12.72 21.46
N THR A 9 -5.59 13.93 21.71
CA THR A 9 -5.66 15.02 20.74
C THR A 9 -4.25 15.59 20.56
N CYS A 10 -3.75 15.59 19.32
CA CYS A 10 -2.54 16.35 18.99
C CYS A 10 -2.96 17.81 18.81
N TYR A 11 -2.67 18.64 19.83
CA TYR A 11 -2.76 20.09 19.77
C TYR A 11 -1.76 20.62 18.74
N ILE A 12 -2.23 21.39 17.76
CA ILE A 12 -1.38 22.21 16.88
C ILE A 12 -1.40 23.62 17.50
N PRO A 13 -0.30 24.10 18.10
CA PRO A 13 -0.25 25.47 18.60
C PRO A 13 -0.37 26.45 17.43
N GLU A 14 -1.31 27.39 17.52
CA GLU A 14 -1.29 28.60 16.71
C GLU A 14 -0.15 29.51 17.20
N ASP A 15 0.59 30.08 16.25
CA ASP A 15 1.63 31.11 16.41
C ASP A 15 2.94 30.77 17.17
N GLN A 16 3.81 29.99 16.51
CA GLN A 16 5.25 30.15 16.66
C GLN A 16 5.94 30.15 15.27
N PRO A 17 6.94 31.02 15.03
CA PRO A 17 7.63 31.08 13.74
C PRO A 17 8.34 29.75 13.47
N GLY A 18 7.98 29.12 12.35
CA GLY A 18 8.58 27.85 11.93
C GLY A 18 10.10 27.97 11.77
N PRO A 19 10.84 26.86 11.94
CA PRO A 19 12.29 26.85 11.77
C PRO A 19 12.67 27.31 10.37
N ALA A 20 13.72 28.13 10.32
CA ALA A 20 14.20 28.86 9.14
C ALA A 20 14.09 28.07 7.83
N SER A 21 13.34 28.66 6.90
CA SER A 21 13.12 28.27 5.53
C SER A 21 14.40 27.89 4.79
N LYS A 22 14.61 26.61 4.47
CA LYS A 22 15.26 26.26 3.20
C LYS A 22 14.17 26.31 2.13
N LYS A 23 14.23 27.34 1.28
CA LYS A 23 13.36 27.55 0.12
C LYS A 23 13.25 26.26 -0.71
N LEU A 24 12.15 25.52 -0.55
CA LEU A 24 11.68 24.61 -1.59
C LEU A 24 10.86 25.44 -2.56
N ARG A 25 11.35 25.51 -3.81
CA ARG A 25 10.66 26.14 -4.92
C ARG A 25 9.32 25.44 -5.13
N ALA A 26 8.26 26.23 -5.30
CA ALA A 26 7.00 25.76 -5.81
C ALA A 26 7.24 25.14 -7.20
N ALA A 27 6.78 23.91 -7.39
CA ALA A 27 6.73 23.28 -8.70
C ALA A 27 5.31 22.79 -8.91
N ASP A 28 4.70 23.49 -9.86
CA ASP A 28 3.47 23.25 -10.59
C ASP A 28 3.52 21.86 -11.24
N ASP A 29 2.79 20.89 -10.67
CA ASP A 29 2.52 19.60 -11.28
C ASP A 29 1.15 19.15 -10.74
N GLY A 30 0.18 19.09 -11.67
CA GLY A 30 -1.24 18.84 -11.44
C GLY A 30 -1.57 17.43 -10.91
N PRO A 31 -2.87 17.12 -10.73
CA PRO A 31 -3.30 15.90 -10.07
C PRO A 31 -3.05 14.66 -10.94
N ASP A 32 -2.08 13.85 -10.56
CA ASP A 32 -1.90 12.48 -11.04
C ASP A 32 -2.92 11.56 -10.34
N GLY A 33 -3.99 11.21 -11.07
CA GLY A 33 -4.90 10.13 -10.68
C GLY A 33 -6.34 10.39 -11.12
N ASN A 34 -6.77 9.78 -12.22
CA ASN A 34 -8.17 9.76 -12.61
C ASN A 34 -8.77 8.36 -12.44
N GLU A 35 -9.86 8.25 -11.67
CA GLU A 35 -10.89 7.21 -11.80
C GLU A 35 -12.25 7.94 -12.01
N PRO A 36 -13.26 7.29 -12.61
CA PRO A 36 -14.04 7.81 -13.75
C PRO A 36 -14.96 9.01 -13.48
N ALA A 37 -15.41 9.61 -14.58
CA ALA A 37 -16.20 10.84 -14.70
C ALA A 37 -17.27 11.03 -13.61
N ALA A 38 -17.11 12.12 -12.84
CA ALA A 38 -18.01 12.51 -11.77
C ALA A 38 -19.38 12.94 -12.32
N THR A 39 -20.44 12.32 -11.81
CA THR A 39 -21.79 12.91 -11.84
C THR A 39 -21.90 13.90 -10.67
N ALA A 40 -22.64 15.00 -10.83
CA ALA A 40 -22.74 16.08 -9.85
C ALA A 40 -23.03 15.54 -8.42
N GLY A 41 -22.12 15.79 -7.47
CA GLY A 41 -22.22 15.36 -6.07
C GLY A 41 -21.25 14.25 -5.63
N GLN A 42 -20.42 13.68 -6.52
CA GLN A 42 -19.47 12.63 -6.15
C GLN A 42 -18.16 13.17 -5.54
N LYS A 43 -17.73 12.52 -4.44
CA LYS A 43 -16.38 12.65 -3.87
C LYS A 43 -15.37 12.12 -4.90
N HIS A 44 -14.51 12.98 -5.42
CA HIS A 44 -13.40 12.57 -6.29
C HIS A 44 -12.11 12.50 -5.47
N ALA A 45 -11.33 11.43 -5.61
CA ALA A 45 -10.02 11.32 -4.97
C ALA A 45 -8.98 12.05 -5.83
N VAL A 46 -8.50 13.20 -5.36
CA VAL A 46 -7.55 14.06 -6.09
C VAL A 46 -6.11 13.60 -5.88
N TYR A 47 -5.81 13.05 -4.72
CA TYR A 47 -4.54 12.38 -4.41
C TYR A 47 -4.84 11.10 -3.66
N PHE A 48 -4.19 10.01 -4.03
CA PHE A 48 -4.33 8.78 -3.28
C PHE A 48 -3.10 7.88 -3.39
N CYS A 49 -2.89 7.07 -2.37
CA CYS A 49 -1.92 6.00 -2.43
C CYS A 49 -2.39 4.80 -1.61
N THR A 50 -2.06 3.61 -2.09
CA THR A 50 -2.18 2.38 -1.32
C THR A 50 -0.81 2.00 -0.80
N LEU A 51 -0.72 1.74 0.49
CA LEU A 51 0.49 1.37 1.19
C LEU A 51 0.31 0.00 1.86
N THR A 52 1.37 -0.79 1.92
CA THR A 52 1.37 -2.11 2.56
C THR A 52 2.59 -2.32 3.43
N LYS A 53 2.43 -3.16 4.45
CA LYS A 53 3.50 -3.56 5.37
C LYS A 53 3.23 -4.95 5.89
N ALA A 54 4.19 -5.85 5.70
CA ALA A 54 4.15 -7.18 6.25
C ALA A 54 5.34 -7.47 7.17
N ASP A 55 5.12 -8.32 8.16
CA ASP A 55 6.15 -8.89 9.04
C ASP A 55 5.72 -10.33 9.35
N VAL A 56 6.40 -11.30 8.74
CA VAL A 56 6.06 -12.72 8.86
C VAL A 56 6.22 -13.19 10.30
N LYS A 57 7.25 -12.73 11.00
CA LYS A 57 7.53 -13.13 12.39
C LYS A 57 6.44 -12.62 13.34
N LYS A 58 5.96 -11.40 13.12
CA LYS A 58 4.89 -10.78 13.93
C LYS A 58 3.48 -11.07 13.39
N ASN A 59 3.36 -11.86 12.32
CA ASN A 59 2.12 -12.08 11.59
C ASN A 59 1.39 -10.76 11.21
N MET A 60 2.14 -9.72 10.85
CA MET A 60 1.58 -8.47 10.37
C MET A 60 1.37 -8.56 8.86
N ASN A 61 0.20 -8.16 8.40
CA ASN A 61 -0.15 -8.03 7.00
C ASN A 61 -1.13 -6.86 6.88
N SER A 62 -0.59 -5.65 6.91
CA SER A 62 -1.36 -4.42 7.05
C SER A 62 -1.38 -3.65 5.74
N PHE A 63 -2.49 -2.97 5.49
CA PHE A 63 -2.59 -1.96 4.45
C PHE A 63 -3.07 -0.62 5.00
N CYS A 64 -2.77 0.42 4.26
CA CYS A 64 -3.21 1.79 4.50
C CYS A 64 -3.52 2.44 3.16
N LYS A 65 -4.75 2.90 2.95
CA LYS A 65 -5.12 3.80 1.86
C LYS A 65 -5.17 5.21 2.43
N LEU A 66 -4.34 6.09 1.90
CA LEU A 66 -4.35 7.52 2.23
C LEU A 66 -4.92 8.25 1.02
N GLN A 67 -5.85 9.16 1.25
CA GLN A 67 -6.55 9.87 0.18
C GLN A 67 -6.84 11.31 0.56
N VAL A 68 -6.73 12.19 -0.44
CA VAL A 68 -7.34 13.51 -0.48
C VAL A 68 -8.57 13.42 -1.36
N THR A 69 -9.75 13.74 -0.82
CA THR A 69 -10.99 13.81 -1.61
C THR A 69 -11.52 15.23 -1.67
N MET A 70 -12.17 15.56 -2.78
CA MET A 70 -12.87 16.83 -2.98
C MET A 70 -14.38 16.59 -3.08
N ALA A 71 -15.16 17.39 -2.35
CA ALA A 71 -16.60 17.49 -2.49
C ALA A 71 -17.04 18.94 -2.23
N GLU A 72 -17.91 19.49 -3.10
CA GLU A 72 -18.46 20.85 -2.95
C GLU A 72 -17.37 21.89 -2.62
N THR A 73 -16.27 21.89 -3.39
CA THR A 73 -15.07 22.74 -3.24
C THR A 73 -14.27 22.60 -1.93
N LYS A 74 -14.61 21.63 -1.09
CA LYS A 74 -13.89 21.32 0.14
C LYS A 74 -13.07 20.05 -0.03
N TYR A 75 -11.86 20.07 0.54
CA TYR A 75 -10.94 18.96 0.52
C TYR A 75 -10.93 18.25 1.87
N LYS A 76 -10.81 16.93 1.87
CA LYS A 76 -10.67 16.12 3.08
C LYS A 76 -9.50 15.18 2.93
N VAL A 77 -8.71 15.05 4.00
CA VAL A 77 -7.67 14.03 4.10
C VAL A 77 -8.18 12.93 4.98
N HIS A 78 -8.28 11.72 4.42
CA HIS A 78 -8.70 10.54 5.17
C HIS A 78 -7.81 9.34 4.88
N ARG A 79 -7.78 8.46 5.88
CA ARG A 79 -7.05 7.20 5.86
C ARG A 79 -8.01 6.08 6.16
N GLN A 80 -7.90 5.00 5.39
CA GLN A 80 -8.48 3.71 5.70
C GLN A 80 -7.36 2.71 5.92
N SER A 81 -7.39 1.94 7.01
CA SER A 81 -6.35 0.96 7.30
C SER A 81 -6.90 -0.28 7.98
N GLY A 82 -6.19 -1.38 7.82
CA GLY A 82 -6.60 -2.67 8.39
C GLY A 82 -5.64 -3.79 8.01
N ARG A 83 -6.02 -5.01 8.39
CA ARG A 83 -5.36 -6.21 7.87
C ARG A 83 -5.83 -6.42 6.43
N VAL A 84 -4.93 -6.80 5.53
CA VAL A 84 -5.28 -7.08 4.13
C VAL A 84 -6.36 -8.17 4.10
N GLY A 85 -7.50 -7.85 3.48
CA GLY A 85 -8.65 -8.76 3.36
C GLY A 85 -9.65 -8.74 4.52
N ASP A 86 -9.40 -7.97 5.58
CA ASP A 86 -10.37 -7.79 6.68
C ASP A 86 -11.45 -6.79 6.27
N LYS A 87 -12.68 -7.02 6.74
CA LYS A 87 -13.82 -6.12 6.53
C LYS A 87 -13.88 -5.02 7.59
N ASN A 88 -13.26 -5.24 8.75
CA ASN A 88 -13.24 -4.31 9.87
C ASN A 88 -12.09 -3.29 9.69
N LEU A 89 -12.36 -2.27 8.89
CA LEU A 89 -11.39 -1.24 8.55
C LEU A 89 -11.49 -0.06 9.52
N LEU A 90 -10.33 0.49 9.88
CA LEU A 90 -10.22 1.72 10.66
C LEU A 90 -10.18 2.91 9.71
N CYS A 91 -11.10 3.85 9.88
CA CYS A 91 -11.15 5.10 9.15
C CYS A 91 -10.76 6.27 10.06
N LYS A 92 -9.88 7.15 9.58
CA LYS A 92 -9.49 8.38 10.25
C LYS A 92 -9.57 9.54 9.27
N GLU A 93 -10.12 10.67 9.71
CA GLU A 93 -10.17 11.93 8.97
C GLU A 93 -9.43 13.01 9.79
N TRP A 94 -8.66 13.87 9.11
CA TRP A 94 -7.88 14.93 9.78
C TRP A 94 -8.52 16.32 9.70
N GLY A 95 -9.63 16.45 8.97
CA GLY A 95 -10.39 17.69 8.87
C GLY A 95 -10.80 18.03 7.44
N VAL A 96 -11.39 19.22 7.31
CA VAL A 96 -11.89 19.78 6.05
C VAL A 96 -11.07 21.03 5.73
N PHE A 97 -10.55 21.10 4.51
CA PHE A 97 -9.67 22.15 4.03
C PHE A 97 -10.36 22.93 2.90
N PRO A 98 -10.27 24.27 2.88
CA PRO A 98 -10.83 25.08 1.81
C PRO A 98 -9.98 25.04 0.52
N GLY A 99 -8.69 24.69 0.62
CA GLY A 99 -7.76 24.63 -0.49
C GLY A 99 -7.11 23.25 -0.66
N GLU A 100 -6.81 22.93 -1.92
CA GLU A 100 -6.16 21.67 -2.29
C GLU A 100 -4.74 21.58 -1.70
N ASN A 101 -4.03 22.71 -1.68
CA ASN A 101 -2.62 22.79 -1.27
C ASN A 101 -2.42 22.41 0.20
N GLU A 102 -3.31 22.86 1.09
CA GLU A 102 -3.25 22.53 2.51
C GLU A 102 -3.50 21.03 2.73
N ALA A 103 -4.51 20.47 2.06
CA ALA A 103 -4.81 19.05 2.13
C ALA A 103 -3.67 18.19 1.54
N ARG A 104 -3.08 18.63 0.42
CA ARG A 104 -1.93 17.97 -0.21
C ARG A 104 -0.70 17.97 0.69
N LYS A 105 -0.36 19.11 1.32
CA LYS A 105 0.76 19.18 2.26
C LYS A 105 0.60 18.20 3.42
N LEU A 106 -0.60 18.13 4.00
CA LEU A 106 -0.88 17.17 5.06
C LEU A 106 -0.78 15.72 4.56
N PHE A 107 -1.29 15.43 3.37
CA PHE A 107 -1.12 14.11 2.73
C PHE A 107 0.35 13.72 2.60
N GLU A 108 1.21 14.63 2.11
CA GLU A 108 2.64 14.37 1.93
C GLU A 108 3.36 14.15 3.26
N VAL A 109 2.98 14.88 4.32
CA VAL A 109 3.50 14.67 5.69
C VAL A 109 3.11 13.28 6.20
N LEU A 110 1.84 12.91 6.11
CA LEU A 110 1.35 11.60 6.57
C LEU A 110 1.98 10.44 5.79
N LEU A 111 2.19 10.61 4.48
CA LEU A 111 2.92 9.64 3.66
C LEU A 111 4.36 9.49 4.17
N PHE A 112 5.07 10.59 4.38
CA PHE A 112 6.44 10.56 4.87
C PHE A 112 6.55 9.87 6.24
N GLU A 113 5.62 10.14 7.16
CA GLU A 113 5.59 9.49 8.48
C GLU A 113 5.46 7.95 8.36
N GLU A 114 4.58 7.47 7.49
CA GLU A 114 4.30 6.04 7.30
C GLU A 114 5.39 5.31 6.51
N THR A 115 6.03 6.00 5.56
CA THR A 115 6.90 5.37 4.55
C THR A 115 8.37 5.73 4.66
N GLY A 116 8.67 6.95 5.11
CA GLY A 116 10.02 7.51 5.19
C GLY A 116 10.54 8.19 3.92
N TYR A 117 9.74 8.27 2.84
CA TYR A 117 10.13 8.98 1.61
C TYR A 117 9.13 10.08 1.23
N ILE A 118 9.61 11.01 0.42
CA ILE A 118 8.84 12.15 -0.08
C ILE A 118 7.96 11.67 -1.25
N TRP A 119 6.75 12.20 -1.36
CA TRP A 119 5.78 11.83 -2.40
C TRP A 119 6.34 11.85 -3.83
N LYS A 120 7.20 12.83 -4.13
CA LYS A 120 7.83 13.00 -5.46
C LYS A 120 8.82 11.88 -5.80
N ASP A 121 9.42 11.25 -4.79
CA ASP A 121 10.44 10.22 -4.96
C ASP A 121 9.88 8.80 -4.83
N ARG A 122 8.57 8.65 -4.63
CA ARG A 122 7.89 7.37 -4.33
C ARG A 122 8.25 6.25 -5.31
N GLU A 123 8.43 6.57 -6.59
CA GLU A 123 8.70 5.57 -7.62
C GLU A 123 10.13 5.01 -7.56
N LYS A 124 11.07 5.84 -7.10
CA LYS A 124 12.49 5.53 -6.98
C LYS A 124 12.85 5.03 -5.58
N SER A 125 11.90 5.06 -4.66
CA SER A 125 12.13 4.74 -3.26
C SER A 125 12.01 3.25 -3.02
N ASP A 126 13.05 2.68 -2.40
CA ASP A 126 13.01 1.31 -1.92
C ASP A 126 12.23 1.19 -0.60
N PRO A 127 11.56 0.05 -0.35
CA PRO A 127 10.93 -0.21 0.93
C PRO A 127 11.93 -0.14 2.09
N ILE A 128 11.60 0.65 3.11
CA ILE A 128 12.37 0.75 4.35
C ILE A 128 11.88 -0.33 5.33
N ASP A 129 12.83 -1.04 5.95
CA ASP A 129 12.53 -2.07 6.93
C ASP A 129 11.65 -1.53 8.07
N GLY A 130 10.53 -2.20 8.35
CA GLY A 130 9.58 -1.78 9.37
C GLY A 130 8.70 -0.57 9.01
N LYS A 131 8.77 -0.01 7.80
CA LYS A 131 7.87 1.04 7.30
C LYS A 131 6.88 0.49 6.28
N TYR A 132 5.90 1.30 5.89
CA TYR A 132 5.02 0.98 4.78
C TYR A 132 5.72 1.20 3.44
N ALA A 133 5.44 0.35 2.46
CA ALA A 133 5.82 0.53 1.07
C ALA A 133 4.62 0.98 0.25
N TRP A 134 4.85 1.80 -0.77
CA TRP A 134 3.82 2.19 -1.73
C TRP A 134 3.58 1.07 -2.74
N LEU A 135 2.32 0.81 -3.02
CA LEU A 135 1.88 -0.08 -4.08
C LEU A 135 1.39 0.73 -5.26
N GLU A 136 2.02 0.49 -6.39
CA GLU A 136 1.56 1.01 -7.65
C GLU A 136 0.41 0.16 -8.19
N MET A 137 -0.74 0.80 -8.38
CA MET A 137 -1.95 0.20 -8.92
C MET A 137 -1.99 0.41 -10.44
N ALA A 138 -2.59 -0.52 -11.19
CA ALA A 138 -2.73 -0.40 -12.63
C ALA A 138 -3.66 0.78 -13.00
N GLN A 139 -3.26 1.58 -13.99
CA GLN A 139 -4.10 2.61 -14.60
C GLN A 139 -4.85 2.01 -15.80
N GLY A 140 -6.03 2.56 -16.15
CA GLY A 140 -6.87 2.03 -17.23
C GLY A 140 -6.11 1.95 -18.57
N GLY A 141 -5.79 0.72 -19.02
CA GLY A 141 -4.98 0.45 -20.20
C GLY A 141 -3.73 -0.41 -19.93
N ASP A 142 -3.18 -0.33 -18.72
CA ASP A 142 -2.05 -1.17 -18.25
C ASP A 142 -2.52 -2.49 -17.65
N VAL A 143 -3.72 -2.91 -18.04
CA VAL A 143 -4.24 -4.21 -17.65
C VAL A 143 -3.27 -5.28 -18.13
N ALA A 144 -2.91 -6.16 -17.20
CA ALA A 144 -2.64 -7.56 -17.51
C ALA A 144 -3.86 -8.11 -18.25
N ASP A 145 -3.96 -7.81 -19.54
CA ASP A 145 -4.98 -8.35 -20.43
C ASP A 145 -4.60 -9.80 -20.68
N GLY A 146 -5.01 -10.66 -19.75
CA GLY A 146 -5.10 -12.08 -19.98
C GLY A 146 -6.20 -12.35 -21.00
N SER A 147 -5.93 -12.02 -22.27
CA SER A 147 -6.73 -12.49 -23.38
C SER A 147 -6.45 -13.98 -23.57
N SER A 148 -7.52 -14.76 -23.41
CA SER A 148 -7.71 -16.16 -23.81
C SER A 148 -7.64 -17.27 -22.73
N SER A 149 -8.82 -17.89 -22.57
CA SER A 149 -9.07 -19.29 -22.20
C SER A 149 -9.14 -19.68 -20.71
N SER A 150 -10.37 -19.79 -20.23
CA SER A 150 -11.00 -20.94 -19.54
C SER A 150 -10.29 -21.73 -18.43
N LEU A 151 -9.11 -21.33 -17.96
CA LEU A 151 -8.47 -21.89 -16.79
C LEU A 151 -8.31 -20.75 -15.80
N LYS A 152 -9.13 -20.75 -14.74
CA LYS A 152 -8.74 -20.03 -13.53
C LYS A 152 -7.46 -20.71 -13.08
N PRO A 153 -6.26 -20.09 -13.10
CA PRO A 153 -5.21 -20.64 -12.28
C PRO A 153 -5.78 -20.52 -10.86
N ASP A 154 -6.08 -21.65 -10.23
CA ASP A 154 -6.21 -21.67 -8.79
C ASP A 154 -4.84 -21.26 -8.26
N LEU A 155 -4.64 -19.94 -8.14
CA LEU A 155 -3.44 -19.32 -7.58
C LEU A 155 -3.51 -19.41 -6.05
N HIS A 156 -3.97 -20.56 -5.58
CA HIS A 156 -4.12 -20.98 -4.20
C HIS A 156 -2.87 -21.76 -3.85
N ILE A 157 -1.86 -21.06 -3.36
CA ILE A 157 -0.69 -21.73 -2.80
C ILE A 157 -0.91 -21.79 -1.29
N ASN A 158 -1.02 -23.01 -0.76
CA ASN A 158 -1.40 -23.26 0.64
C ASN A 158 -2.74 -22.61 1.04
N ASP A 159 -3.78 -22.73 0.21
CA ASP A 159 -5.12 -22.12 0.40
C ASP A 159 -5.17 -20.58 0.32
N LEU A 160 -4.08 -19.93 -0.10
CA LEU A 160 -3.98 -18.48 -0.08
C LEU A 160 -4.15 -17.89 -1.47
N ASN A 161 -5.09 -16.96 -1.58
CA ASN A 161 -5.39 -16.30 -2.83
C ASN A 161 -4.35 -15.19 -3.11
N PHE A 162 -3.49 -15.43 -4.10
CA PHE A 162 -2.53 -14.45 -4.61
C PHE A 162 -3.02 -13.76 -5.90
N ASP A 163 -4.28 -13.97 -6.31
CA ASP A 163 -4.81 -13.43 -7.57
C ASP A 163 -4.83 -11.89 -7.51
N PRO A 164 -4.01 -11.21 -8.34
CA PRO A 164 -3.95 -9.75 -8.33
C PRO A 164 -5.24 -9.10 -8.86
N ARG A 165 -6.17 -9.89 -9.42
CA ARG A 165 -7.50 -9.43 -9.85
C ARG A 165 -8.53 -9.51 -8.71
N GLN A 166 -8.24 -10.30 -7.67
CA GLN A 166 -9.10 -10.47 -6.49
C GLN A 166 -8.50 -9.84 -5.24
N MET A 167 -7.41 -9.07 -5.39
CA MET A 167 -6.83 -8.36 -4.26
C MET A 167 -7.83 -7.33 -3.72
N PRO A 168 -7.97 -7.24 -2.39
CA PRO A 168 -8.92 -6.33 -1.75
C PRO A 168 -8.60 -4.84 -1.99
N LEU A 169 -7.44 -4.55 -2.58
CA LEU A 169 -6.92 -3.20 -2.77
C LEU A 169 -7.04 -2.69 -4.20
N GLY A 170 -7.35 -3.55 -5.18
CA GLY A 170 -7.35 -3.27 -6.62
C GLY A 170 -6.26 -4.05 -7.36
N ARG A 171 -6.13 -3.84 -8.68
CA ARG A 171 -5.13 -4.51 -9.53
C ARG A 171 -3.77 -3.80 -9.45
N LEU A 172 -2.67 -4.55 -9.28
CA LEU A 172 -1.30 -3.99 -9.30
C LEU A 172 -0.84 -3.69 -10.74
N SER A 173 0.05 -2.71 -10.88
CA SER A 173 0.73 -2.44 -12.16
C SER A 173 1.68 -3.57 -12.55
N ARG A 174 2.05 -3.67 -13.83
CA ARG A 174 3.10 -4.60 -14.29
C ARG A 174 4.43 -4.38 -13.57
N ARG A 175 4.82 -3.11 -13.34
CA ARG A 175 6.04 -2.75 -12.61
C ARG A 175 6.00 -3.24 -11.17
N GLN A 176 4.85 -3.15 -10.50
CA GLN A 176 4.67 -3.66 -9.15
C GLN A 176 4.69 -5.19 -9.08
N ILE A 177 4.09 -5.87 -10.06
CA ILE A 177 4.18 -7.33 -10.19
C ILE A 177 5.64 -7.77 -10.34
N GLN A 178 6.42 -7.05 -11.16
CA GLN A 178 7.85 -7.31 -11.33
C GLN A 178 8.63 -7.14 -10.02
N LYS A 179 8.36 -6.07 -9.25
CA LYS A 179 8.95 -5.89 -7.91
C LYS A 179 8.65 -7.07 -6.97
N GLY A 180 7.45 -7.64 -7.06
CA GLY A 180 7.07 -8.86 -6.34
C GLY A 180 7.88 -10.09 -6.77
N LEU A 181 8.07 -10.29 -8.08
CA LEU A 181 8.90 -11.37 -8.62
C LEU A 181 10.36 -11.25 -8.20
N ASP A 182 10.93 -10.05 -8.23
CA ASP A 182 12.31 -9.79 -7.81
C ASP A 182 12.50 -10.09 -6.31
N ALA A 183 11.50 -9.77 -5.48
CA ALA A 183 11.51 -10.11 -4.06
C ALA A 183 11.44 -11.63 -3.82
N LEU A 184 10.68 -12.38 -4.63
CA LEU A 184 10.67 -13.85 -4.58
C LEU A 184 12.03 -14.44 -4.99
N ASP A 185 12.69 -13.86 -6.00
CA ASP A 185 14.02 -14.29 -6.41
C ASP A 185 15.06 -14.07 -5.30
N ALA A 186 15.01 -12.92 -4.63
CA ALA A 186 15.87 -12.63 -3.49
C ALA A 186 15.60 -13.60 -2.32
N LEU A 187 14.34 -13.98 -2.06
CA LEU A 187 13.99 -14.97 -1.05
C LEU A 187 14.51 -16.37 -1.41
N ALA A 188 14.32 -16.80 -2.66
CA ALA A 188 14.82 -18.09 -3.14
C ALA A 188 16.34 -18.18 -3.03
N ALA A 189 17.07 -17.11 -3.37
CA ALA A 189 18.52 -17.04 -3.21
C ALA A 189 18.93 -17.18 -1.74
N ALA A 190 18.26 -16.49 -0.81
CA ALA A 190 18.53 -16.60 0.61
C ALA A 190 18.29 -18.03 1.15
N ILE A 191 17.24 -18.72 0.68
CA ILE A 191 16.98 -20.11 1.06
C ILE A 191 18.07 -21.04 0.53
N ARG A 192 18.44 -20.93 -0.76
CA ARG A 192 19.48 -21.78 -1.38
C ARG A 192 20.85 -21.59 -0.72
N ASN A 193 21.18 -20.35 -0.37
CA ASN A 193 22.43 -20.01 0.31
C ASN A 193 22.42 -20.36 1.81
N LYS A 194 21.37 -21.03 2.31
CA LYS A 194 21.21 -21.42 3.71
C LYS A 194 21.34 -20.23 4.67
N ALA A 195 20.82 -19.07 4.27
CA ALA A 195 20.78 -17.88 5.11
C ALA A 195 20.09 -18.17 6.46
N ASN A 196 20.38 -17.35 7.47
CA ASN A 196 19.73 -17.50 8.76
C ASN A 196 18.23 -17.15 8.69
N GLU A 197 17.46 -17.60 9.68
CA GLU A 197 16.01 -17.38 9.71
C GLU A 197 15.64 -15.89 9.78
N VAL A 198 16.49 -15.03 10.32
CA VAL A 198 16.23 -13.58 10.37
C VAL A 198 16.23 -13.00 8.96
N GLU A 199 17.23 -13.35 8.16
CA GLU A 199 17.36 -12.88 6.78
C GLU A 199 16.23 -13.44 5.90
N LYS A 200 15.93 -14.75 6.00
CA LYS A 200 14.80 -15.35 5.29
C LYS A 200 13.48 -14.65 5.62
N ASN A 201 13.20 -14.43 6.90
CA ASN A 201 11.98 -13.73 7.34
C ASN A 201 11.93 -12.29 6.83
N LYS A 202 13.07 -11.58 6.77
CA LYS A 202 13.14 -10.22 6.21
C LYS A 202 12.82 -10.21 4.72
N LYS A 203 13.43 -11.10 3.93
CA LYS A 203 13.15 -11.23 2.48
C LYS A 203 11.70 -11.65 2.21
N MET A 204 11.16 -12.55 3.02
CA MET A 204 9.78 -12.99 2.91
C MET A 204 8.78 -11.89 3.30
N SER A 205 9.07 -11.13 4.35
CA SER A 205 8.27 -9.96 4.74
C SER A 205 8.29 -8.87 3.68
N LEU A 206 9.43 -8.67 3.01
CA LEU A 206 9.54 -7.76 1.87
C LEU A 206 8.67 -8.22 0.69
N PHE A 207 8.67 -9.52 0.36
CA PHE A 207 7.78 -10.06 -0.66
C PHE A 207 6.31 -9.76 -0.36
N TYR A 208 5.81 -10.11 0.83
CA TYR A 208 4.41 -9.81 1.20
C TYR A 208 4.09 -8.32 1.30
N THR A 209 5.11 -7.49 1.53
CA THR A 209 4.96 -6.03 1.50
C THR A 209 4.76 -5.53 0.07
N LEU A 210 5.49 -6.07 -0.90
CA LEU A 210 5.42 -5.66 -2.32
C LEU A 210 4.33 -6.37 -3.12
N TYR A 211 3.90 -7.55 -2.66
CA TYR A 211 2.86 -8.36 -3.28
C TYR A 211 1.89 -8.83 -2.18
N PRO A 212 0.94 -7.98 -1.76
CA PRO A 212 0.03 -8.32 -0.68
C PRO A 212 -0.88 -9.48 -1.09
N CYS A 213 -1.11 -10.38 -0.15
CA CYS A 213 -2.07 -11.47 -0.31
C CYS A 213 -3.17 -11.36 0.74
N ASN A 214 -4.38 -11.78 0.37
CA ASN A 214 -5.45 -11.96 1.33
C ASN A 214 -5.29 -13.31 2.00
N VAL A 215 -4.79 -13.32 3.23
CA VAL A 215 -4.63 -14.54 4.02
C VAL A 215 -5.88 -14.91 4.82
N GLY A 216 -6.97 -14.17 4.66
CA GLY A 216 -8.14 -14.25 5.52
C GLY A 216 -7.99 -13.41 6.81
N GLY A 217 -9.00 -13.50 7.67
CA GLY A 217 -9.09 -12.70 8.90
C GLY A 217 -7.92 -12.90 9.88
N LYS A 218 -7.91 -12.16 10.98
CA LYS A 218 -6.80 -12.07 11.96
C LYS A 218 -6.25 -13.41 12.49
N LYS A 219 -7.04 -14.49 12.44
CA LYS A 219 -6.65 -15.83 12.91
C LYS A 219 -5.65 -16.51 11.98
N ASN A 220 -5.61 -16.15 10.70
CA ASN A 220 -4.75 -16.78 9.71
C ASN A 220 -3.38 -16.10 9.67
N LYS A 221 -2.33 -16.90 9.53
CA LYS A 221 -0.95 -16.43 9.49
C LYS A 221 -0.46 -16.24 8.06
N LEU A 222 0.44 -15.29 7.84
CA LEU A 222 1.25 -15.29 6.62
C LEU A 222 2.02 -16.61 6.55
N PRO A 223 1.96 -17.36 5.42
CA PRO A 223 2.59 -18.66 5.35
C PRO A 223 4.09 -18.45 5.20
N LYS A 224 4.85 -19.44 5.69
CA LYS A 224 6.27 -19.53 5.40
C LYS A 224 6.45 -20.21 4.06
N LEU A 225 6.96 -19.47 3.09
CA LEU A 225 7.20 -20.01 1.75
C LEU A 225 8.46 -20.87 1.74
N LEU A 226 8.32 -22.11 1.27
CA LEU A 226 9.39 -23.02 0.94
C LEU A 226 9.83 -22.81 -0.53
N ILE A 227 10.91 -23.49 -0.93
CA ILE A 227 11.46 -23.32 -2.27
C ILE A 227 10.49 -23.77 -3.38
N ASP A 228 9.69 -24.80 -3.10
CA ASP A 228 8.69 -25.31 -4.03
C ASP A 228 7.53 -24.31 -4.16
N ASP A 229 7.03 -23.76 -3.05
CA ASP A 229 6.01 -22.70 -3.05
C ASP A 229 6.47 -21.48 -3.87
N ILE A 230 7.73 -21.06 -3.71
CA ILE A 230 8.29 -19.92 -4.46
C ILE A 230 8.32 -20.23 -5.96
N THR A 231 8.68 -21.45 -6.33
CA THR A 231 8.77 -21.87 -7.74
C THR A 231 7.39 -21.85 -8.39
N GLU A 232 6.37 -22.35 -7.69
CA GLU A 232 4.99 -22.34 -8.14
C GLU A 232 4.42 -20.91 -8.22
N LEU A 233 4.61 -20.09 -7.17
CA LEU A 233 4.20 -18.68 -7.13
C LEU A 233 4.79 -17.92 -8.31
N LYS A 234 6.08 -18.07 -8.56
CA LYS A 234 6.76 -17.38 -9.67
C LYS A 234 6.19 -17.78 -11.01
N LYS A 235 5.96 -19.08 -11.25
CA LYS A 235 5.39 -19.57 -12.51
C LYS A 235 4.02 -18.92 -12.74
N ALA A 236 3.20 -18.90 -11.70
CA ALA A 236 1.82 -18.51 -11.82
C ALA A 236 1.61 -16.98 -11.78
N ILE A 237 2.50 -16.20 -11.13
CA ILE A 237 2.55 -14.73 -11.27
C ILE A 237 3.04 -14.35 -12.68
N LYS A 238 4.05 -15.04 -13.22
CA LYS A 238 4.55 -14.76 -14.58
C LYS A 238 3.52 -14.98 -15.66
N SER A 239 2.59 -15.93 -15.50
CA SER A 239 1.49 -16.12 -16.45
C SER A 239 0.46 -14.99 -16.46
N LEU A 240 0.56 -14.02 -15.54
CA LEU A 240 -0.31 -12.85 -15.48
C LEU A 240 0.27 -11.63 -16.19
N LEU A 241 1.51 -11.71 -16.70
CA LEU A 241 2.18 -10.63 -17.43
C LEU A 241 2.05 -10.85 -18.94
#